data_AF-A0A2G5BJT1-F1
#
_entry.id   AF-A0A2G5BJT1-F1
#
_cell.length_a   1.000
_cell.length_b   1.000
_cell.length_c   1.000
_cell.angle_alpha   90.00
_cell.angle_beta   90.00
_cell.angle_gamma   90.00
#
_symmetry.space_group_name_H-M   'P 1'
#
loop_
_entity.id
_entity.type
_entity.pdbx_description
1 polymer ?
#
loop_
_entity_poly.entity_id
_entity_poly.type
_entity_poly.pdbx_seq_one_letter_code
_entity_poly.pdbx_strand_id
1 'polypeptide(L)' 'IPKLRVRPKKEKPAPQCAVQMVALTTCWTMGSPDSEKCQTLANNLARCMQGARAPKPPKSNINWHLARLGPQV' A
#
# COMPACT_ATOMS: atom_id res chain seq x y z
N ILE A 1 34.39 -7.84 3.52
CA ILE A 1 33.04 -8.08 4.10
C ILE A 1 32.77 -9.57 4.01
N PRO A 2 32.57 -10.30 5.13
CA PRO A 2 32.44 -11.75 5.13
C PRO A 2 31.11 -12.27 4.56
N LYS A 3 30.08 -11.41 4.42
CA LYS A 3 28.78 -11.77 3.81
C LYS A 3 28.06 -10.53 3.27
N LEU A 4 27.95 -10.40 1.95
CA LEU A 4 27.20 -9.31 1.32
C LEU A 4 25.69 -9.57 1.49
N ARG A 5 25.01 -8.72 2.27
CA ARG A 5 23.57 -8.84 2.53
C ARG A 5 22.94 -7.46 2.65
N VAL A 6 21.80 -7.29 2.00
CA VAL A 6 20.97 -6.08 2.13
C VAL A 6 19.92 -6.32 3.22
N ARG A 7 19.71 -5.32 4.08
CA ARG A 7 18.56 -5.29 4.99
C ARG A 7 17.35 -4.84 4.18
N PRO A 8 16.39 -5.73 3.85
CA PRO A 8 15.25 -5.33 3.05
C PRO A 8 14.45 -4.27 3.81
N LYS A 9 14.18 -3.14 3.14
CA LYS A 9 13.28 -2.11 3.65
C LYS A 9 11.90 -2.76 3.78
N LYS A 10 11.28 -2.65 4.95
CA LYS A 10 9.89 -3.06 5.14
C LYS A 10 8.99 -2.04 4.43
N GLU A 11 8.84 -2.18 3.12
CA GLU A 11 7.86 -1.40 2.37
C GLU A 11 6.47 -1.91 2.73
N LYS A 12 5.73 -1.07 3.44
CA LYS A 12 4.31 -1.33 3.69
C LYS A 12 3.58 -0.89 2.43
N PRO A 13 2.86 -1.79 1.74
CA PRO A 13 2.02 -1.35 0.63
C PRO A 13 1.00 -0.33 1.15
N ALA A 14 0.65 0.63 0.29
CA ALA A 14 -0.40 1.57 0.61
C ALA A 14 -1.70 0.81 0.96
N PRO A 15 -2.50 1.28 1.94
CA PRO A 15 -3.77 0.64 2.23
C PRO A 15 -4.68 0.69 1.00
N GLN A 16 -5.32 -0.44 0.70
CA GLN A 16 -6.14 -0.64 -0.50
C GLN A 16 -7.22 0.42 -0.75
N CYS A 17 -7.80 1.00 0.32
CA CYS A 17 -8.86 2.02 0.23
C CYS A 17 -8.40 3.44 0.63
N ALA A 18 -7.09 3.66 0.71
CA ALA A 18 -6.54 4.93 1.18
C ALA A 18 -6.97 6.11 0.30
N VAL A 19 -6.99 5.92 -1.01
CA VAL A 19 -7.28 7.00 -1.97
C VAL A 19 -8.73 7.46 -1.84
N GLN A 20 -9.67 6.52 -1.76
CA GLN A 20 -11.11 6.76 -1.64
C GLN A 20 -11.43 7.40 -0.29
N MET A 21 -10.75 6.96 0.77
CA MET A 21 -10.87 7.55 2.09
C MET A 21 -10.41 9.01 2.07
N VAL A 22 -9.23 9.29 1.51
CA VAL A 22 -8.70 10.66 1.40
C VAL A 22 -9.65 11.54 0.60
N ALA A 23 -10.12 11.06 -0.55
CA ALA A 23 -11.08 11.79 -1.38
C ALA A 23 -12.37 12.14 -0.62
N LEU A 24 -12.94 11.20 0.14
CA LEU A 24 -14.13 11.44 0.96
C LEU A 24 -13.86 12.48 2.06
N THR A 25 -12.72 12.36 2.75
CA THR A 25 -12.35 13.33 3.79
C THR A 25 -12.15 14.72 3.22
N THR A 26 -11.53 14.86 2.04
CA THR A 26 -11.37 16.16 1.37
C THR A 26 -12.73 16.75 0.95
N CYS A 27 -13.67 15.92 0.54
CA CYS A 27 -15.03 16.39 0.23
C CYS A 27 -15.74 16.94 1.48
N TRP A 28 -15.58 16.26 2.62
CA TRP A 28 -16.11 16.72 3.90
C TRP A 28 -15.44 17.99 4.41
N THR A 29 -14.13 18.16 4.21
CA THR A 29 -13.44 19.39 4.63
C THR A 29 -13.78 20.59 3.77
N MET A 30 -14.05 20.38 2.47
CA MET A 30 -14.44 21.45 1.55
C MET A 30 -15.92 21.84 1.65
N GLY A 31 -16.76 21.01 2.26
CA GLY A 31 -18.20 21.18 2.30
C GLY A 31 -18.82 20.74 3.61
N SER A 32 -19.92 19.99 3.52
CA SER A 32 -20.63 19.40 4.65
C SER A 32 -20.61 17.87 4.55
N PRO A 33 -20.55 17.13 5.67
CA PRO A 33 -20.67 15.68 5.70
C PRO A 33 -21.89 15.13 4.96
N ASP A 34 -23.02 15.86 5.05
CA ASP A 34 -24.32 15.46 4.48
C ASP A 34 -24.52 15.95 3.05
N SER A 35 -23.48 16.49 2.41
CA SER A 35 -23.57 16.91 1.02
C SER A 35 -23.76 15.70 0.11
N GLU A 36 -24.81 15.74 -0.71
CA GLU A 36 -25.07 14.77 -1.79
C GLU A 36 -23.84 14.61 -2.73
N LYS A 37 -23.02 15.67 -2.84
CA LYS A 37 -21.76 15.67 -3.61
C LYS A 37 -20.73 14.68 -3.08
N CYS A 38 -20.75 14.35 -1.80
CA CYS A 38 -19.82 13.39 -1.17
C CYS A 38 -20.37 11.95 -1.14
N GLN A 39 -21.65 11.75 -1.49
CA GLN A 39 -22.31 10.45 -1.41
C GLN A 39 -21.70 9.41 -2.37
N THR A 40 -21.27 9.84 -3.55
CA THR A 40 -20.58 8.99 -4.52
C THR A 40 -19.23 8.50 -3.99
N LEU A 41 -18.48 9.36 -3.30
CA LEU A 41 -17.21 9.03 -2.66
C LEU A 41 -17.41 8.05 -1.49
N ALA A 42 -18.49 8.22 -0.72
CA ALA A 42 -18.86 7.30 0.36
C ALA A 42 -19.20 5.90 -0.18
N ASN A 43 -19.98 5.82 -1.25
CA ASN A 43 -20.31 4.55 -1.91
C ASN A 43 -19.07 3.85 -2.47
N ASN A 44 -18.13 4.61 -3.06
CA ASN A 44 -16.87 4.08 -3.57
C ASN A 44 -15.98 3.53 -2.45
N LEU A 45 -15.91 4.23 -1.31
CA LEU A 45 -15.19 3.74 -0.12
C LEU A 45 -15.82 2.45 0.42
N ALA A 46 -17.16 2.42 0.56
CA ALA A 46 -17.88 1.24 1.03
C ALA A 46 -17.63 0.02 0.12
N ARG A 47 -17.70 0.22 -1.21
CA ARG A 47 -17.40 -0.84 -2.18
C ARG A 47 -15.95 -1.32 -2.09
N CYS A 48 -15.00 -0.41 -1.86
CA CYS A 48 -13.60 -0.78 -1.66
C CYS A 48 -13.41 -1.62 -0.39
N MET A 49 -14.08 -1.25 0.71
CA MET A 49 -13.97 -1.94 2.00
C MET A 49 -14.63 -3.32 1.99
N GLN A 50 -15.67 -3.53 1.17
CA GLN A 50 -16.28 -4.84 0.93
C GLN A 50 -15.36 -5.80 0.16
N GLY A 51 -14.34 -5.27 -0.53
CA GLY A 51 -13.36 -6.07 -1.25
C GLY A 51 -12.48 -6.93 -0.33
N ALA A 52 -12.07 -8.09 -0.83
CA ALA A 52 -11.10 -8.94 -0.14
C ALA A 52 -9.76 -8.22 0.05
N ARG A 53 -9.09 -8.47 1.18
CA ARG A 53 -7.77 -7.89 1.47
C ARG A 53 -6.76 -8.32 0.41
N ALA A 54 -6.00 -7.36 -0.11
CA ALA A 54 -4.92 -7.64 -1.06
C ALA A 54 -3.93 -8.68 -0.49
N PRO A 55 -3.47 -9.64 -1.31
CA PRO A 55 -2.48 -10.62 -0.88
C PRO A 55 -1.16 -9.94 -0.53
N LYS A 56 -0.42 -10.54 0.42
CA LYS A 56 0.90 -10.05 0.80
C LYS A 56 1.85 -10.13 -0.39
N PRO A 57 2.65 -9.08 -0.67
CA PRO A 57 3.63 -9.14 -1.75
C PRO A 57 4.66 -10.24 -1.49
N PRO A 58 5.18 -10.89 -2.54
CA PRO A 58 6.21 -11.91 -2.41
C PRO A 58 7.48 -11.31 -1.79
N LYS A 59 8.20 -12.12 -1.02
CA LYS A 59 9.48 -11.70 -0.42
C LYS A 59 10.54 -11.59 -1.51
N SER A 60 11.35 -10.53 -1.47
CA SER A 60 12.49 -10.37 -2.37
C SER A 60 13.58 -11.41 -2.08
N ASN A 61 14.09 -12.05 -3.13
CA ASN A 61 15.18 -13.04 -3.07
C ASN A 61 16.57 -12.41 -3.24
N ILE A 62 16.71 -11.08 -3.17
CA ILE A 62 17.98 -10.37 -3.41
C ILE A 62 19.15 -10.91 -2.58
N ASN A 63 18.91 -11.27 -1.32
CA ASN A 63 19.96 -11.80 -0.43
C ASN A 63 20.42 -13.22 -0.81
N TRP A 64 19.60 -13.99 -1.51
CA TRP A 64 20.00 -15.27 -2.08
C TRP A 64 20.99 -15.06 -3.23
N HIS A 65 20.68 -14.11 -4.14
CA HIS A 65 21.57 -13.78 -5.25
C HIS A 65 22.90 -13.18 -4.78
N LEU A 66 22.87 -12.24 -3.83
CA LEU A 66 24.07 -11.61 -3.28
C LEU A 66 24.99 -12.60 -2.55
N ALA A 67 24.42 -13.61 -1.88
CA ALA A 67 25.23 -14.65 -1.25
C ALA A 67 25.97 -15.54 -2.27
N ARG A 68 25.39 -15.73 -3.46
CA ARG A 68 26.00 -16.52 -4.54
C ARG A 68 27.04 -15.74 -5.34
N LEU A 69 26.81 -14.45 -5.57
CA LEU A 69 27.68 -13.57 -6.35
C LEU A 69 28.80 -12.94 -5.50
N GLY A 70 28.60 -12.79 -4.20
CA GLY A 70 29.59 -12.18 -3.29
C GLY A 70 31.01 -12.77 -3.28
N PRO A 71 31.26 -14.05 -3.65
CA PRO A 71 32.62 -14.58 -3.82
C PRO A 71 33.28 -14.24 -5.17
N GLN A 72 32.50 -13.77 -6.15
CA GLN A 72 32.94 -13.50 -7.52
C GLN A 72 33.21 -12.01 -7.77
N VAL A 73 32.97 -11.17 -6.76
CA VAL A 73 33.10 -9.71 -6.77
C VAL A 73 33.99 -9.30 -5.60
#